data_AF-A0A852RFI0-F1
#
_entry.id   AF-A0A852RFI0-F1
#
_cell.length_a   1.000
_cell.length_b   1.000
_cell.length_c   1.000
_cell.angle_alpha   90.00
_cell.angle_beta   90.00
_cell.angle_gamma   90.00
#
_symmetry.space_group_name_H-M   'P 1'
#
loop_
_entity.id
_entity.type
_entity.pdbx_description
1 polymer ?
#
loop_
_entity_poly.entity_id
_entity_poly.type
_entity_poly.pdbx_seq_one_letter_code
_entity_poly.pdbx_strand_id
1 'polypeptide(L)'
;MSGVRTGTRLQQLHALRHRVTVELEYAARQGTPTARLRALLAATEAEIQAETPPPVATRTATEQDPRRRPPLPVDLRLAQLGVTTATVRAWAVEQGLVEPGRRGRVPLAVVDAYAAHQRTLAHYNQKAGTP
;
A
#
# COMPACT_ATOMS: atom_id res chain seq x y z
N MET A 1 -41.38 -12.39 10.26
CA MET A 1 -40.52 -12.92 11.33
C MET A 1 -39.10 -12.42 11.08
N SER A 2 -38.60 -11.56 11.95
CA SER A 2 -37.42 -10.70 11.76
C SER A 2 -36.11 -11.48 11.58
N GLY A 3 -35.44 -11.23 10.46
CA GLY A 3 -34.08 -11.68 10.21
C GLY A 3 -33.10 -10.92 11.11
N VAL A 4 -32.60 -11.59 12.13
CA VAL A 4 -31.44 -11.13 12.90
C VAL A 4 -30.21 -11.35 12.01
N ARG A 5 -29.87 -10.36 11.20
CA ARG A 5 -28.52 -10.24 10.63
C ARG A 5 -27.61 -9.77 11.77
N THR A 6 -27.24 -10.70 12.63
CA THR A 6 -26.11 -10.54 13.55
C THR A 6 -24.88 -10.34 12.69
N GLY A 7 -24.35 -9.11 12.70
CA GLY A 7 -23.00 -8.85 12.25
C GLY A 7 -22.05 -9.91 12.82
N THR A 8 -21.08 -10.35 12.02
CA THR A 8 -20.16 -11.43 12.38
C THR A 8 -19.59 -11.18 13.78
N ARG A 9 -19.39 -12.23 14.59
CA ARG A 9 -18.86 -12.12 15.97
C ARG A 9 -17.66 -11.16 16.07
N LEU A 10 -16.81 -11.14 15.05
CA LEU A 10 -15.73 -10.16 14.86
C LEU A 10 -16.18 -8.69 14.87
N GLN A 11 -17.30 -8.33 14.23
CA GLN A 11 -17.89 -6.99 14.30
C GLN A 11 -18.35 -6.64 15.72
N GLN A 12 -18.88 -7.61 16.47
CA GLN A 12 -19.27 -7.40 17.87
C GLN A 12 -18.03 -7.15 18.75
N LEU A 13 -16.95 -7.89 18.53
CA LEU A 13 -15.67 -7.68 19.22
C LEU A 13 -15.04 -6.32 18.88
N HIS A 14 -15.08 -5.89 17.61
CA HIS A 14 -14.62 -4.56 17.22
C HIS A 14 -15.42 -3.43 17.87
N ALA A 15 -16.75 -3.57 17.93
CA ALA A 15 -17.61 -2.62 18.61
C ALA A 15 -17.31 -2.55 20.12
N LEU A 16 -17.08 -3.71 20.76
CA LEU A 16 -16.69 -3.78 22.17
C LEU A 16 -15.34 -3.11 22.42
N ARG A 17 -14.33 -3.37 21.58
CA ARG A 17 -13.00 -2.73 21.66
C ARG A 17 -13.11 -1.20 21.58
N HIS A 18 -13.88 -0.69 20.63
CA HIS A 18 -14.05 0.76 20.46
C HIS A 18 -14.68 1.39 21.71
N ARG A 19 -15.75 0.78 22.23
CA ARG A 19 -16.43 1.26 23.45
C ARG A 19 -15.49 1.30 24.66
N VAL A 20 -14.73 0.24 24.89
CA VAL A 20 -13.79 0.14 26.03
C VAL A 20 -12.66 1.17 25.92
N THR A 21 -12.22 1.46 24.69
CA THR A 21 -11.22 2.51 24.44
C THR A 21 -11.74 3.90 24.82
N VAL A 22 -12.99 4.22 24.44
CA VAL A 22 -13.63 5.49 24.82
C VAL A 22 -13.79 5.60 26.34
N GLU A 23 -14.21 4.52 27.00
CA GLU A 23 -14.33 4.49 28.46
C GLU A 23 -12.97 4.64 29.17
N LEU A 24 -11.88 4.09 28.60
CA LEU A 24 -10.52 4.28 29.09
C LEU A 24 -10.06 5.73 28.98
N GLU A 25 -10.31 6.39 27.84
CA GLU A 25 -9.97 7.80 27.64
C GLU A 25 -10.73 8.69 28.62
N TYR A 26 -12.02 8.40 28.83
CA TYR A 26 -12.84 9.11 29.79
C TYR A 26 -12.34 8.91 31.23
N ALA A 27 -12.06 7.66 31.62
CA ALA A 27 -11.53 7.32 32.93
C ALA A 27 -10.16 7.96 33.21
N ALA A 28 -9.28 8.01 32.19
CA ALA A 28 -8.00 8.69 32.28
C ALA A 28 -8.15 10.19 32.53
N ARG A 29 -9.12 10.85 31.89
CA ARG A 29 -9.44 12.28 32.15
C ARG A 29 -10.00 12.51 33.55
N GLN A 30 -10.66 11.53 34.14
CA GLN A 30 -11.22 11.60 35.49
C GLN A 30 -10.28 11.11 36.59
N GLY A 31 -9.09 10.62 36.24
CA GLY A 31 -8.15 10.04 37.21
C GLY A 31 -8.66 8.75 37.87
N THR A 32 -9.62 8.06 37.26
CA THR A 32 -10.17 6.82 37.83
C THR A 32 -9.28 5.61 37.52
N PRO A 33 -9.23 4.60 38.41
CA PRO A 33 -8.41 3.40 38.19
C PRO A 33 -8.85 2.63 36.93
N THR A 34 -7.97 2.57 35.93
CA THR A 34 -8.26 1.97 34.61
C THR A 34 -7.82 0.51 34.47
N ALA A 35 -7.28 -0.12 35.52
CA ALA A 35 -6.69 -1.46 35.45
C ALA A 35 -7.66 -2.52 34.91
N ARG A 36 -8.92 -2.49 35.36
CA ARG A 36 -9.97 -3.41 34.90
C ARG A 36 -10.32 -3.21 33.42
N LEU A 37 -10.42 -1.96 32.97
CA LEU A 37 -10.73 -1.63 31.58
C LEU A 37 -9.57 -2.02 30.64
N ARG A 38 -8.32 -1.84 31.08
CA ARG A 38 -7.13 -2.30 30.34
C ARG A 38 -7.10 -3.82 30.21
N ALA A 39 -7.42 -4.56 31.28
CA ALA A 39 -7.50 -6.01 31.23
C ALA A 39 -8.59 -6.50 30.25
N LEU A 40 -9.75 -5.82 30.23
CA LEU A 40 -10.84 -6.15 29.33
C LEU A 40 -10.51 -5.82 27.87
N LEU A 41 -9.81 -4.71 27.62
CA LEU A 41 -9.27 -4.37 26.29
C LEU A 41 -8.31 -5.46 25.79
N ALA A 42 -7.34 -5.86 26.63
CA ALA A 42 -6.37 -6.91 26.27
C ALA A 42 -7.04 -8.25 25.97
N ALA A 43 -8.07 -8.64 26.74
CA ALA A 43 -8.83 -9.86 26.48
C ALA A 43 -9.61 -9.79 25.16
N THR A 44 -10.24 -8.65 24.87
CA THR A 44 -10.99 -8.45 23.62
C THR A 44 -10.05 -8.44 22.41
N GLU A 45 -8.86 -7.85 22.54
CA GLU A 45 -7.84 -7.87 21.48
C GLU A 45 -7.31 -9.29 21.21
N ALA A 46 -7.12 -10.10 22.25
CA ALA A 46 -6.76 -11.52 22.09
C ALA A 46 -7.84 -12.32 21.35
N GLU A 47 -9.12 -12.07 21.65
CA GLU A 47 -10.24 -12.75 20.98
C GLU A 47 -10.40 -12.30 19.52
N ILE A 48 -10.21 -11.01 19.23
CA ILE A 48 -10.13 -10.50 17.86
C ILE A 48 -8.98 -11.18 17.12
N GLN A 49 -7.81 -11.32 17.73
CA GLN A 49 -6.64 -11.96 17.10
C GLN A 49 -6.86 -13.46 16.84
N ALA A 50 -7.61 -14.15 17.70
CA ALA A 50 -7.95 -15.56 17.52
C ALA A 50 -9.02 -15.78 16.44
N GLU A 51 -9.97 -14.85 16.30
CA GLU A 51 -11.08 -14.94 15.35
C GLU A 51 -10.75 -14.30 13.99
N THR A 52 -9.81 -13.36 13.97
CA THR A 52 -9.18 -12.90 12.73
C THR A 52 -8.27 -14.02 12.27
N PRO A 53 -8.49 -14.64 11.09
CA PRO A 53 -7.49 -15.53 10.53
C PRO A 53 -6.17 -14.74 10.52
N PRO A 54 -5.01 -15.35 10.85
CA PRO A 54 -3.75 -14.63 10.77
C PRO A 54 -3.74 -13.91 9.43
N PRO A 55 -3.40 -12.61 9.38
CA PRO A 55 -3.32 -11.91 8.10
C PRO A 55 -2.54 -12.86 7.23
N VAL A 56 -3.16 -13.38 6.16
CA VAL A 56 -2.49 -14.25 5.18
C VAL A 56 -1.21 -13.51 4.96
N ALA A 57 -0.11 -14.04 5.54
CA ALA A 57 1.09 -13.25 5.74
C ALA A 57 1.32 -12.67 4.37
N THR A 58 1.18 -11.33 4.23
CA THR A 58 1.30 -10.70 2.93
C THR A 58 2.73 -11.04 2.59
N ARG A 59 2.87 -12.12 1.81
CA ARG A 59 4.09 -12.91 1.75
C ARG A 59 5.15 -11.89 1.46
N THR A 60 5.97 -11.62 2.47
CA THR A 60 7.19 -10.86 2.32
C THR A 60 7.90 -11.55 1.19
N ALA A 61 7.87 -10.94 0.01
CA ALA A 61 8.76 -11.03 -1.15
C ALA A 61 9.58 -12.33 -1.43
N THR A 62 9.22 -13.48 -0.87
CA THR A 62 10.10 -14.66 -0.77
C THR A 62 9.37 -15.99 -0.97
N GLU A 63 8.02 -16.00 -1.00
CA GLU A 63 7.30 -17.12 -1.60
C GLU A 63 7.08 -16.83 -3.08
N GLN A 64 8.18 -17.02 -3.81
CA GLN A 64 8.18 -17.22 -5.24
C GLN A 64 7.24 -18.40 -5.54
N ASP A 65 6.03 -18.09 -6.00
CA ASP A 65 5.27 -19.01 -6.81
C ASP A 65 6.19 -19.47 -7.95
N PRO A 66 6.55 -20.77 -8.06
CA PRO A 66 7.45 -21.25 -9.11
C PRO A 66 6.88 -21.04 -10.53
N ARG A 67 5.62 -20.60 -10.65
CA ARG A 67 4.98 -20.18 -11.91
C ARG A 67 4.99 -18.67 -12.14
N ARG A 68 5.28 -17.85 -11.12
CA ARG A 68 5.50 -16.41 -11.31
C ARG A 68 6.85 -16.24 -12.00
N ARG A 69 6.79 -15.94 -13.29
CA ARG A 69 7.98 -15.48 -14.02
C ARG A 69 8.61 -14.33 -13.23
N PRO A 70 9.94 -14.34 -13.05
CA PRO A 70 10.62 -13.21 -12.41
C PRO A 70 10.20 -11.93 -13.15
N PRO A 71 9.94 -10.83 -12.42
CA PRO A 71 9.61 -9.56 -13.04
C PRO A 71 10.74 -9.20 -14.01
N LEU A 72 10.36 -8.80 -15.23
CA LEU A 72 11.36 -8.48 -16.23
C LEU A 72 12.11 -7.21 -15.79
N PRO A 73 13.37 -7.02 -16.23
CA PRO A 73 14.16 -5.84 -15.86
C PRO A 73 13.45 -4.51 -16.11
N VAL A 74 12.61 -4.46 -17.16
CA VAL A 74 11.78 -3.31 -17.52
C VAL A 74 10.75 -2.97 -16.45
N ASP A 75 10.07 -3.97 -15.90
CA ASP A 75 9.00 -3.77 -14.92
C ASP A 75 9.55 -3.23 -13.60
N LEU A 76 10.72 -3.73 -13.18
CA LEU A 76 11.45 -3.23 -12.02
C LEU A 76 11.89 -1.78 -12.22
N ARG A 77 12.36 -1.44 -13.43
CA ARG A 77 12.84 -0.09 -13.74
C ARG A 77 11.71 0.94 -13.74
N LEU A 78 10.55 0.58 -14.28
CA LEU A 78 9.35 1.42 -14.26
C LEU A 78 8.87 1.67 -12.82
N ALA A 79 8.87 0.63 -11.99
CA ALA A 79 8.50 0.75 -10.57
C ALA A 79 9.45 1.68 -9.79
N GLN A 80 10.76 1.59 -10.03
CA GLN A 80 11.75 2.50 -9.43
C GLN A 80 11.52 3.97 -9.79
N LEU A 81 11.04 4.23 -11.01
CA LEU A 81 10.75 5.57 -11.51
C LEU A 81 9.36 6.08 -11.09
N GLY A 82 8.50 5.22 -10.53
CA GLY A 82 7.12 5.56 -10.19
C GLY A 82 6.25 5.89 -11.41
N VAL A 83 6.61 5.38 -12.60
CA VAL A 83 5.90 5.69 -13.85
C VAL A 83 5.34 4.44 -14.52
N THR A 84 4.34 4.63 -15.36
CA THR A 84 3.72 3.53 -16.11
C THR A 84 4.37 3.36 -17.49
N THR A 85 4.26 2.17 -18.06
CA THR A 85 4.67 1.89 -19.45
C THR A 85 3.99 2.82 -20.45
N ALA A 86 2.73 3.21 -20.20
CA ALA A 86 1.99 4.13 -21.05
C ALA A 86 2.63 5.53 -21.04
N THR A 87 3.03 6.00 -19.87
CA THR A 87 3.76 7.28 -19.70
C THR A 87 5.07 7.26 -20.47
N VAL A 88 5.88 6.21 -20.30
CA VAL A 88 7.17 6.10 -21.02
C VAL A 88 6.96 5.98 -22.52
N ARG A 89 5.94 5.26 -22.97
CA ARG A 89 5.60 5.16 -24.39
C ARG A 89 5.18 6.49 -24.99
N ALA A 90 4.32 7.25 -24.31
CA ALA A 90 3.87 8.55 -24.77
C ALA A 90 5.08 9.48 -24.99
N TRP A 91 5.96 9.58 -23.99
CA TRP A 91 7.21 10.31 -24.11
C TRP A 91 8.09 9.78 -25.26
N ALA A 92 8.23 8.47 -25.40
CA ALA A 92 9.06 7.88 -26.45
C ALA A 92 8.53 8.17 -27.87
N VAL A 93 7.21 8.27 -28.04
CA VAL A 93 6.58 8.68 -29.30
C VAL A 93 6.84 10.16 -29.57
N GLU A 94 6.72 11.02 -28.56
CA GLU A 94 7.05 12.45 -28.67
C GLU A 94 8.51 12.69 -29.04
N GLN A 95 9.43 11.88 -28.51
CA GLN A 95 10.87 11.93 -28.84
C GLN A 95 11.22 11.25 -30.17
N GLY A 96 10.26 10.67 -30.88
CA GLY A 96 10.50 9.92 -32.13
C GLY A 96 11.28 8.61 -31.95
N LEU A 97 11.41 8.10 -30.72
CA LEU A 97 12.12 6.86 -30.40
C LEU A 97 11.27 5.61 -30.66
N VAL A 98 9.95 5.76 -30.70
CA VAL A 98 8.99 4.69 -30.95
C VAL A 98 7.91 5.20 -31.90
N GLU A 99 7.54 4.38 -32.89
CA GLU A 99 6.45 4.72 -33.80
C GLU A 99 5.09 4.75 -33.08
N PRO A 100 4.23 5.74 -33.39
CA PRO A 100 2.88 5.79 -32.85
C PRO A 100 2.09 4.54 -33.28
N GLY A 101 1.37 3.95 -32.33
CA GLY A 101 0.57 2.75 -32.58
C GLY A 101 1.35 1.42 -32.55
N ARG A 102 2.69 1.45 -32.39
CA ARG A 102 3.48 0.22 -32.20
C ARG A 102 3.03 -0.51 -30.93
N ARG A 103 2.45 -1.69 -31.12
CA ARG A 103 2.05 -2.59 -30.03
C ARG A 103 3.25 -3.44 -29.59
N GLY A 104 3.19 -3.95 -28.36
CA GLY A 104 4.25 -4.78 -27.78
C GLY A 104 4.92 -4.16 -26.57
N ARG A 105 6.10 -4.66 -26.20
CA ARG A 105 6.86 -4.20 -25.03
C ARG A 105 7.67 -2.95 -25.36
N VAL A 106 7.79 -2.05 -24.40
CA VAL A 106 8.71 -0.91 -24.50
C VAL A 106 10.13 -1.45 -24.26
N PRO A 107 11.10 -1.19 -25.16
CA PRO A 107 12.48 -1.62 -24.96
C PRO A 107 13.08 -0.99 -23.69
N LEU A 108 13.91 -1.75 -22.97
CA LEU A 108 14.58 -1.26 -21.76
C LEU A 108 15.37 0.03 -22.01
N ALA A 109 16.05 0.12 -23.15
CA ALA A 109 16.80 1.31 -23.56
C ALA A 109 15.93 2.59 -23.59
N VAL A 110 14.65 2.47 -23.95
CA VAL A 110 13.70 3.59 -23.97
C VAL A 110 13.33 4.01 -22.54
N VAL A 111 13.19 3.05 -21.63
CA VAL A 111 12.93 3.34 -20.19
C VAL A 111 14.14 4.02 -19.56
N ASP A 112 15.36 3.58 -19.88
CA ASP A 112 16.57 4.22 -19.37
C ASP A 112 16.79 5.63 -19.93
N ALA A 113 16.44 5.85 -21.21
CA ALA A 113 16.44 7.19 -21.80
C ALA A 113 15.42 8.12 -21.10
N TYR A 114 14.23 7.61 -20.77
CA TYR A 114 13.24 8.36 -19.99
C TYR A 114 13.77 8.73 -18.59
N ALA A 115 14.43 7.78 -17.91
CA ALA A 115 15.05 8.02 -16.61
C ALA A 115 16.15 9.08 -16.66
N ALA A 116 16.93 9.14 -17.75
CA ALA A 116 17.94 10.16 -17.96
C ALA A 116 17.32 11.55 -18.19
N HIS A 117 16.23 11.60 -18.98
CA HIS A 117 15.48 12.84 -19.22
C HIS A 117 14.91 13.42 -17.92
N GLN A 118 14.28 12.59 -17.08
CA GLN A 118 13.73 13.02 -15.79
C GLN A 118 14.81 13.58 -14.84
N ARG A 119 15.99 12.96 -14.79
CA ARG A 119 17.13 13.48 -14.01
C ARG A 119 17.60 14.85 -14.51
N THR A 120 17.58 15.06 -15.82
CA THR A 120 17.97 16.33 -16.44
C THR A 120 16.97 17.44 -16.10
N LEU A 121 15.67 17.15 -16.18
CA LEU A 121 14.61 18.10 -15.77
C LEU A 121 14.69 18.45 -14.29
N ALA A 122 14.90 17.45 -13.42
CA ALA A 122 15.06 17.68 -11.99
C ALA A 122 16.26 18.60 -11.69
N HIS A 123 17.38 18.39 -12.38
CA HIS A 123 18.56 19.23 -12.23
C HIS A 123 18.37 20.65 -12.78
N TYR A 124 17.63 20.82 -13.89
CA TYR A 124 17.30 22.14 -14.43
C TYR A 124 16.40 22.94 -13.47
N ASN A 125 15.37 22.30 -12.92
CA ASN A 125 14.47 22.94 -11.96
C ASN A 125 15.17 23.33 -10.65
N GLN A 126 16.20 22.58 -10.22
CA GLN A 126 17.05 22.96 -9.09
C GLN A 126 17.91 24.18 -9.38
N LYS A 127 18.39 24.36 -10.62
CA LYS A 127 19.19 25.53 -11.01
C LYS A 127 18.36 26.78 -11.26
N ALA A 128 17.13 26.64 -11.76
CA ALA A 128 16.21 27.75 -12.04
C ALA A 128 15.55 28.35 -10.77
N GLY A 129 15.75 27.73 -9.60
CA GLY A 129 15.20 28.16 -8.31
C GLY A 129 16.18 28.90 -7.40
N THR A 130 17.10 29.69 -7.95
CA THR A 130 17.93 30.61 -7.15
C THR A 130 17.44 32.04 -7.41
N PRO A 131 17.09 32.81 -6.35
CA PRO A 131 16.37 34.09 -6.44
C PRO A 131 17.10 35.20 -7.20
#